data_AF-A0AB37CLZ7-F1
#
_entry.id   AF-A0AB37CLZ7-F1
#
_cell.length_a   1.000
_cell.length_b   1.000
_cell.length_c   1.000
_cell.angle_alpha   90.00
_cell.angle_beta   90.00
_cell.angle_gamma   90.00
#
_symmetry.space_group_name_H-M   'P 1'
#
loop_
_entity.id
_entity.type
_entity.pdbx_description
1 polymer ?
#
loop_
_entity_poly.entity_id
_entity_poly.type
_entity_poly.pdbx_seq_one_letter_code
_entity_poly.pdbx_strand_id
1 'polypeptide(L)'
;MDYFASNLKLLRSSFGETQESLAEALHVGNSTISQYESGTRKPNDDEILKSIAKRYGVTVDSLLSVDFSNTSPDLVAFINNPDRILQEMIKIFPVYELDDTYCPEYLKAYKEHEKLLFGSLEEKETVDIDFIADTYGKALTEYKENSDTFLVILVNVLSLKLLRYSTTFSDKFSNQMKDFKSNKNKNKKDIKALITDVVLPNINDNEIKTPLFKKAINEFFLPNIELLKETQKYSKVADYFFVLRYICDLVDNDEDFATNQLIGYKLIYDLARINNPYAIHFLETVKKVHKL
;
A
#
# COMPACT_ATOMS: atom_id res chain seq x y z
N MET A 1 -7.48 8.78 -30.99
CA MET A 1 -8.61 8.01 -30.44
C MET A 1 -8.84 8.53 -29.04
N ASP A 2 -10.10 8.74 -28.67
CA ASP A 2 -10.48 9.29 -27.35
C ASP A 2 -11.06 8.15 -26.51
N TYR A 3 -10.42 7.85 -25.39
CA TYR A 3 -10.78 6.77 -24.47
C TYR A 3 -11.61 7.27 -23.27
N PHE A 4 -11.96 8.55 -23.22
CA PHE A 4 -12.63 9.19 -22.09
C PHE A 4 -13.84 8.41 -21.58
N ALA A 5 -14.77 8.06 -22.47
CA ALA A 5 -16.03 7.42 -22.10
C ALA A 5 -15.81 6.05 -21.45
N SER A 6 -14.96 5.22 -22.07
CA SER A 6 -14.60 3.89 -21.56
C SER A 6 -13.80 3.98 -20.26
N ASN A 7 -12.86 4.93 -20.16
CA ASN A 7 -12.03 5.13 -18.98
C ASN A 7 -12.85 5.63 -17.79
N LEU A 8 -13.74 6.61 -18.00
CA LEU A 8 -14.62 7.13 -16.96
C LEU A 8 -15.50 6.04 -16.37
N LYS A 9 -16.12 5.23 -17.25
CA LYS A 9 -16.98 4.12 -16.82
C LYS A 9 -16.20 3.07 -16.04
N LEU A 10 -15.00 2.74 -16.51
CA LEU A 10 -14.12 1.78 -15.85
C LEU A 10 -13.74 2.27 -14.45
N LEU A 11 -13.19 3.48 -14.34
CA LEU A 11 -12.75 4.11 -13.09
C LEU A 11 -13.91 4.24 -12.09
N ARG A 12 -15.08 4.73 -12.54
CA ARG A 12 -16.26 4.81 -11.67
C ARG A 12 -16.64 3.44 -11.11
N SER A 13 -16.71 2.44 -11.98
CA SER A 13 -17.20 1.10 -11.60
C SER A 13 -16.22 0.39 -10.67
N SER A 14 -14.90 0.55 -10.84
CA SER A 14 -13.91 -0.03 -9.94
C SER A 14 -13.87 0.65 -8.57
N PHE A 15 -14.17 1.95 -8.50
CA PHE A 15 -14.29 2.67 -7.24
C PHE A 15 -15.62 2.35 -6.52
N GLY A 16 -16.47 1.50 -7.11
CA GLY A 16 -17.77 1.11 -6.55
C GLY A 16 -18.80 2.24 -6.55
N GLU A 17 -18.59 3.30 -7.34
CA GLU A 17 -19.47 4.46 -7.40
C GLU A 17 -20.63 4.23 -8.36
N THR A 18 -21.83 4.70 -8.03
CA THR A 18 -22.94 4.77 -8.99
C THR A 18 -22.83 6.03 -9.86
N GLN A 19 -23.55 6.07 -10.99
CA GLN A 19 -23.54 7.26 -11.85
C GLN A 19 -24.11 8.48 -11.10
N GLU A 20 -25.09 8.26 -10.22
CA GLU A 20 -25.65 9.27 -9.32
C GLU A 20 -24.60 9.83 -8.38
N SER A 21 -23.83 8.96 -7.70
CA SER A 21 -22.80 9.37 -6.75
C SER A 21 -21.70 10.20 -7.43
N LEU A 22 -21.30 9.80 -8.64
CA LEU A 22 -20.33 10.58 -9.42
C LEU A 22 -20.91 11.92 -9.89
N ALA A 23 -22.19 11.95 -10.27
CA ALA A 23 -22.87 13.16 -10.69
C ALA A 23 -22.96 14.19 -9.56
N GLU A 24 -23.33 13.74 -8.35
CA GLU A 24 -23.34 14.55 -7.14
C GLU A 24 -21.95 15.12 -6.82
N ALA A 25 -20.91 14.27 -6.89
CA ALA A 25 -19.54 14.68 -6.62
C ALA A 25 -18.99 15.71 -7.61
N LEU A 26 -19.45 15.69 -8.86
CA LEU A 26 -19.04 16.62 -9.91
C LEU A 26 -20.00 17.81 -10.06
N HIS A 27 -21.06 17.88 -9.25
CA HIS A 27 -22.13 18.86 -9.36
C HIS A 27 -22.75 18.93 -10.77
N VAL A 28 -22.97 17.77 -11.40
CA VAL A 28 -23.64 17.62 -12.70
C VAL A 28 -24.90 16.75 -12.57
N GLY A 29 -25.74 16.75 -13.61
CA GLY A 29 -26.89 15.84 -13.65
C GLY A 29 -26.46 14.38 -13.91
N ASN A 30 -27.19 13.42 -13.35
CA ASN A 30 -26.96 11.99 -13.59
C ASN A 30 -26.95 11.63 -15.10
N SER A 31 -27.88 12.22 -15.86
CA SER A 31 -27.94 12.08 -17.31
C SER A 31 -26.66 12.54 -18.02
N THR A 32 -25.94 13.51 -17.45
CA THR A 32 -24.64 13.98 -17.97
C THR A 32 -23.57 12.90 -17.81
N ILE A 33 -23.49 12.23 -16.66
CA ILE A 33 -22.53 11.12 -16.44
C ILE A 33 -22.85 9.95 -17.36
N SER A 34 -24.13 9.58 -17.47
CA SER A 34 -24.56 8.54 -18.41
C SER A 34 -24.13 8.85 -19.86
N GLN A 35 -24.33 10.10 -20.31
CA GLN A 35 -23.91 10.53 -21.65
C GLN A 35 -22.38 10.58 -21.84
N TYR A 36 -21.64 10.89 -20.77
CA TYR A 36 -20.18 10.82 -20.77
C TYR A 36 -19.70 9.38 -20.93
N GLU A 37 -20.23 8.44 -20.15
CA GLU A 37 -19.86 7.02 -20.20
C GLU A 37 -20.30 6.30 -21.48
N SER A 38 -21.37 6.76 -22.12
CA SER A 38 -21.80 6.25 -23.42
C SER A 38 -21.04 6.87 -24.60
N GLY A 39 -20.21 7.89 -24.35
CA GLY A 39 -19.52 8.66 -25.39
C GLY A 39 -20.43 9.55 -26.24
N THR A 40 -21.71 9.67 -25.87
CA THR A 40 -22.68 10.54 -26.56
C THR A 40 -22.37 12.02 -26.35
N ARG A 41 -21.74 12.35 -25.21
CA ARG A 41 -21.31 13.71 -24.87
C ARG A 41 -19.90 13.67 -24.28
N LYS A 42 -19.14 14.75 -24.47
CA LYS A 42 -17.89 14.98 -23.77
C LYS A 42 -18.01 16.19 -22.85
N PRO A 43 -17.20 16.29 -21.79
CA PRO A 43 -17.10 17.52 -21.02
C PRO A 43 -16.58 18.62 -21.94
N ASN A 44 -17.32 19.73 -22.00
CA ASN A 44 -16.87 20.94 -22.69
C ASN A 44 -16.09 21.86 -21.74
N ASP A 45 -16.10 21.52 -20.44
CA ASP A 45 -15.48 22.27 -19.37
C ASP A 45 -14.26 21.51 -18.88
N ASP A 46 -13.08 22.13 -19.03
CA ASP A 46 -11.81 21.58 -18.57
C ASP A 46 -11.79 21.35 -17.06
N GLU A 47 -12.57 22.10 -16.28
CA GLU A 47 -12.66 21.92 -14.82
C GLU A 47 -13.37 20.61 -14.45
N ILE A 48 -14.33 20.15 -15.26
CA ILE A 48 -14.95 18.83 -15.08
C ILE A 48 -13.92 17.72 -15.34
N LEU A 49 -13.12 17.84 -16.40
CA LEU A 49 -12.06 16.88 -16.71
C LEU A 49 -11.01 16.83 -15.60
N LYS A 50 -10.57 17.99 -15.10
CA LYS A 50 -9.65 18.07 -13.96
C LYS A 50 -10.25 17.48 -12.68
N SER A 51 -11.54 17.70 -12.44
CA SER A 51 -12.23 17.16 -11.26
C SER A 51 -12.35 15.64 -11.32
N ILE A 52 -12.68 15.08 -12.47
CA ILE A 52 -12.68 13.63 -12.72
C ILE A 52 -11.26 13.07 -12.52
N ALA A 53 -10.27 13.69 -13.17
CA ALA A 53 -8.88 13.27 -13.09
C ALA A 53 -8.37 13.25 -11.63
N LYS A 54 -8.66 14.32 -10.89
CA LYS A 54 -8.33 14.44 -9.46
C LYS A 54 -9.05 13.41 -8.58
N ARG A 55 -10.31 13.09 -8.89
CA ARG A 55 -11.12 12.13 -8.11
C ARG A 55 -10.58 10.71 -8.20
N TYR A 56 -10.07 10.33 -9.36
CA TYR A 56 -9.62 8.97 -9.64
C TYR A 56 -8.09 8.84 -9.67
N GLY A 57 -7.38 9.87 -9.21
CA GLY A 57 -5.93 9.84 -9.17
C GLY A 57 -5.30 9.61 -10.53
N VAL A 58 -5.86 10.17 -11.61
CA VAL A 58 -5.30 10.09 -12.97
C VAL A 58 -4.96 11.48 -13.52
N THR A 59 -4.18 11.56 -14.59
CA THR A 59 -3.98 12.83 -15.31
C THR A 59 -5.08 13.02 -16.36
N VAL A 60 -5.44 14.26 -16.67
CA VAL A 60 -6.39 14.55 -17.77
C VAL A 60 -5.90 13.95 -19.09
N ASP A 61 -4.60 14.02 -19.36
CA ASP A 61 -4.03 13.40 -20.55
C ASP A 61 -4.29 11.89 -20.55
N SER A 62 -3.93 11.18 -19.47
CA SER A 62 -4.15 9.72 -19.39
C SER A 62 -5.62 9.33 -19.51
N LEU A 63 -6.53 10.12 -18.92
CA LEU A 63 -7.97 9.90 -18.97
C LEU A 63 -8.49 9.95 -20.41
N LEU A 64 -7.91 10.80 -21.26
CA LEU A 64 -8.33 10.99 -22.65
C LEU A 64 -7.57 10.08 -23.64
N SER A 65 -6.28 9.82 -23.39
CA SER A 65 -5.33 9.33 -24.39
C SER A 65 -4.90 7.86 -24.19
N VAL A 66 -5.12 7.29 -23.00
CA VAL A 66 -4.66 5.93 -22.64
C VAL A 66 -5.85 4.98 -22.52
N ASP A 67 -5.75 3.80 -23.11
CA ASP A 67 -6.79 2.77 -23.00
C ASP A 67 -6.67 1.98 -21.69
N PHE A 68 -7.59 2.17 -20.76
CA PHE A 68 -7.58 1.44 -19.48
C PHE A 68 -8.25 0.07 -19.55
N SER A 69 -8.84 -0.34 -20.68
CA SER A 69 -9.64 -1.58 -20.77
C SER A 69 -8.89 -2.87 -20.40
N ASN A 70 -7.56 -2.90 -20.55
CA ASN A 70 -6.70 -4.03 -20.22
C ASN A 70 -5.86 -3.82 -18.95
N THR A 71 -6.16 -2.78 -18.17
CA THR A 71 -5.38 -2.39 -16.98
C THR A 71 -6.33 -2.32 -15.78
N SER A 72 -5.97 -2.90 -14.64
CA SER A 72 -6.80 -2.74 -13.45
C SER A 72 -6.83 -1.26 -13.04
N PRO A 73 -7.97 -0.71 -12.62
CA PRO A 73 -8.05 0.69 -12.19
C PRO A 73 -7.12 1.04 -11.03
N ASP A 74 -6.84 0.07 -10.15
CA ASP A 74 -5.84 0.19 -9.10
C ASP A 74 -4.43 0.42 -9.66
N LEU A 75 -4.09 -0.29 -10.74
CA LEU A 75 -2.82 -0.12 -11.45
C LEU A 75 -2.77 1.23 -12.19
N VAL A 76 -3.88 1.70 -12.74
CA VAL A 76 -3.98 3.03 -13.37
C VAL A 76 -3.79 4.15 -12.34
N ALA A 77 -4.44 4.07 -11.18
CA ALA A 77 -4.28 5.02 -10.09
C ALA A 77 -2.82 5.00 -9.57
N PHE A 78 -2.25 3.81 -9.37
CA PHE A 78 -0.85 3.61 -8.97
C PHE A 78 0.14 4.26 -9.92
N ILE A 79 -0.02 4.08 -11.24
CA ILE A 79 0.88 4.66 -12.25
C ILE A 79 0.85 6.18 -12.24
N ASN A 80 -0.32 6.77 -11.99
CA ASN A 80 -0.50 8.21 -12.05
C ASN A 80 -0.12 8.92 -10.74
N ASN A 81 -0.32 8.27 -9.58
CA ASN A 81 -0.01 8.83 -8.26
C ASN A 81 0.70 7.83 -7.32
N PRO A 82 1.87 7.30 -7.73
CA PRO A 82 2.57 6.24 -7.00
C PRO A 82 2.97 6.66 -5.58
N ASP A 83 3.44 7.91 -5.43
CA ASP A 83 3.90 8.43 -4.14
C ASP A 83 2.74 8.53 -3.16
N ARG A 84 1.59 9.03 -3.62
CA ARG A 84 0.40 9.19 -2.78
C ARG A 84 -0.16 7.84 -2.33
N ILE A 85 -0.16 6.86 -3.23
CA ILE A 85 -0.64 5.51 -2.92
C ILE A 85 0.32 4.81 -1.97
N LEU A 86 1.63 4.89 -2.22
CA LEU A 86 2.64 4.34 -1.31
C LEU A 86 2.55 4.99 0.09
N GLN A 87 2.40 6.32 0.15
CA GLN A 87 2.24 7.10 1.38
C GLN A 87 1.07 6.63 2.24
N GLU A 88 -0.05 6.25 1.63
CA GLU A 88 -1.19 5.73 2.36
C GLU A 88 -1.04 4.23 2.66
N MET A 89 -0.54 3.44 1.71
CA MET A 89 -0.38 1.99 1.89
C MET A 89 0.58 1.62 3.01
N ILE A 90 1.66 2.37 3.25
CA ILE A 90 2.56 2.06 4.38
C ILE A 90 1.89 2.26 5.75
N LYS A 91 0.76 2.99 5.83
CA LYS A 91 0.05 3.22 7.10
C LYS A 91 -0.69 1.98 7.60
N ILE A 92 -0.73 0.88 6.83
CA ILE A 92 -1.29 -0.41 7.28
C ILE A 92 -0.39 -1.11 8.31
N PHE A 93 0.88 -0.71 8.41
CA PHE A 93 1.85 -1.30 9.32
C PHE A 93 1.65 -0.72 10.73
N PRO A 94 1.39 -1.55 11.75
CA PRO A 94 1.14 -1.07 13.11
C PRO A 94 2.40 -0.45 13.72
N VAL A 95 2.28 0.63 14.48
CA VAL A 95 3.34 1.12 15.35
C VAL A 95 2.75 1.40 16.72
N TYR A 96 3.39 0.90 17.76
CA TYR A 96 2.98 1.06 19.14
C TYR A 96 3.82 2.15 19.79
N GLU A 97 3.14 3.02 20.52
CA GLU A 97 3.76 4.11 21.25
C GLU A 97 4.65 3.61 22.38
N LEU A 98 5.77 4.29 22.57
CA LEU A 98 6.68 4.10 23.69
C LEU A 98 6.47 5.24 24.68
N ASP A 99 6.42 4.90 25.97
CA ASP A 99 6.26 5.86 27.07
C ASP A 99 7.60 6.18 27.76
N ASP A 100 7.55 6.87 28.90
CA ASP A 100 8.73 7.28 29.68
C ASP A 100 9.47 6.11 30.37
N THR A 101 8.96 4.88 30.28
CA THR A 101 9.69 3.69 30.75
C THR A 101 10.83 3.29 29.81
N TYR A 102 10.84 3.83 28.59
CA TYR A 102 11.87 3.56 27.59
C TYR A 102 13.02 4.57 27.67
N CYS A 103 14.22 4.12 27.33
CA CYS A 103 15.36 5.03 27.29
C CYS A 103 15.21 6.06 26.13
N PRO A 104 15.85 7.24 26.23
CA PRO A 104 15.74 8.28 25.22
C PRO A 104 16.11 7.84 23.79
N GLU A 105 17.04 6.89 23.64
CA GLU A 105 17.43 6.35 22.33
C GLU A 105 16.27 5.59 21.68
N TYR A 106 15.53 4.78 22.45
CA TYR A 106 14.38 4.01 21.97
C TYR A 106 13.20 4.90 21.62
N LEU A 107 12.94 5.91 22.45
CA LEU A 107 11.94 6.94 22.15
C LEU A 107 12.26 7.67 20.85
N LYS A 108 13.53 8.00 20.60
CA LYS A 108 13.97 8.61 19.34
C LYS A 108 13.74 7.69 18.14
N ALA A 109 14.11 6.41 18.23
CA ALA A 109 13.85 5.44 17.16
C ALA A 109 12.36 5.27 16.88
N TYR A 110 11.52 5.26 17.91
CA TYR A 110 10.07 5.29 17.74
C TYR A 110 9.58 6.52 17.00
N LYS A 111 10.06 7.72 17.34
CA LYS A 111 9.67 8.94 16.61
C LYS A 111 10.10 8.94 15.15
N GLU A 112 11.27 8.39 14.83
CA GLU A 112 11.68 8.21 13.43
C GLU A 112 10.82 7.16 12.71
N HIS A 113 10.39 6.08 13.38
CA HIS A 113 9.47 5.10 12.82
C HIS A 113 8.06 5.68 12.60
N GLU A 114 7.55 6.47 13.55
CA GLU A 114 6.28 7.20 13.41
C GLU A 114 6.35 8.16 12.21
N LYS A 115 7.46 8.90 12.08
CA LYS A 115 7.73 9.78 10.94
C LYS A 115 7.82 9.02 9.61
N LEU A 116 8.42 7.82 9.60
CA LEU A 116 8.46 6.95 8.42
C LEU A 116 7.06 6.60 7.91
N LEU A 117 6.11 6.35 8.80
CA LEU A 117 4.75 5.95 8.44
C LEU A 117 3.85 7.16 8.14
N PHE A 118 3.95 8.22 8.96
CA PHE A 118 2.95 9.29 9.00
C PHE A 118 3.46 10.69 8.62
N GLY A 119 4.78 10.88 8.46
CA GLY A 119 5.36 12.16 8.07
C GLY A 119 5.04 12.60 6.62
N SER A 120 5.44 13.81 6.27
CA SER A 120 5.45 14.28 4.88
C SER A 120 6.43 13.49 4.01
N LEU A 121 6.39 13.70 2.69
CA LEU A 121 7.39 13.12 1.78
C LEU A 121 8.80 13.60 2.16
N GLU A 122 8.97 14.90 2.39
CA GLU A 122 10.27 15.49 2.75
C GLU A 122 10.76 14.97 4.10
N GLU A 123 9.87 14.81 5.08
CA GLU A 123 10.21 14.26 6.38
C GLU A 123 10.70 12.81 6.25
N LYS A 124 10.01 11.97 5.46
CA LYS A 124 10.36 10.56 5.28
C LYS A 124 11.72 10.37 4.61
N GLU A 125 12.10 11.25 3.69
CA GLU A 125 13.43 11.21 3.04
C GLU A 125 14.59 11.41 4.03
N THR A 126 14.32 12.01 5.19
CA THR A 126 15.33 12.23 6.24
C THR A 126 15.42 11.09 7.26
N VAL A 127 14.54 10.08 7.17
CA VAL A 127 14.50 8.98 8.14
C VAL A 127 15.63 8.00 7.88
N ASP A 128 16.42 7.72 8.92
CA ASP A 128 17.42 6.66 8.92
C ASP A 128 16.79 5.33 9.38
N ILE A 129 16.45 4.47 8.42
CA ILE A 129 15.81 3.17 8.70
C ILE A 129 16.76 2.22 9.42
N ASP A 130 18.06 2.28 9.13
CA ASP A 130 19.04 1.39 9.75
C ASP A 130 19.26 1.80 11.21
N PHE A 131 19.24 3.10 11.54
CA PHE A 131 19.17 3.57 12.92
C PHE A 131 17.98 2.98 13.68
N ILE A 132 16.77 3.02 13.12
CA ILE A 132 15.58 2.45 13.77
C ILE A 132 15.78 0.94 14.01
N ALA A 133 16.22 0.21 12.98
CA ALA A 133 16.39 -1.24 13.03
C ALA A 133 17.43 -1.67 14.08
N ASP A 134 18.59 -1.00 14.09
CA ASP A 134 19.68 -1.27 15.04
C ASP A 134 19.24 -0.96 16.47
N THR A 135 18.60 0.19 16.68
CA THR A 135 18.15 0.61 18.02
C THR A 135 17.06 -0.31 18.57
N TYR A 136 16.08 -0.74 17.76
CA TYR A 136 15.12 -1.74 18.23
C TYR A 136 15.74 -3.12 18.44
N GLY A 137 16.72 -3.50 17.62
CA GLY A 137 17.48 -4.74 17.82
C GLY A 137 18.17 -4.78 19.18
N LYS A 138 18.84 -3.68 19.55
CA LYS A 138 19.43 -3.51 20.89
C LYS A 138 18.37 -3.61 21.99
N ALA A 139 17.24 -2.91 21.84
CA ALA A 139 16.16 -2.94 22.83
C ALA A 139 15.65 -4.37 23.11
N LEU A 140 15.51 -5.23 22.08
CA LEU A 140 15.12 -6.63 22.27
C LEU A 140 16.15 -7.47 23.04
N THR A 141 17.43 -7.05 23.08
CA THR A 141 18.46 -7.73 23.88
C THR A 141 18.55 -7.23 25.33
N GLU A 142 18.10 -6.00 25.59
CA GLU A 142 18.19 -5.38 26.91
C GLU A 142 16.93 -5.59 27.76
N TYR A 143 15.75 -5.56 27.15
CA TYR A 143 14.51 -5.81 27.86
C TYR A 143 14.29 -7.29 28.10
N LYS A 144 13.74 -7.61 29.27
CA LYS A 144 13.39 -8.98 29.64
C LYS A 144 12.39 -9.55 28.62
N GLU A 145 12.74 -10.68 28.01
CA GLU A 145 11.85 -11.42 27.12
C GLU A 145 10.47 -11.63 27.77
N ASN A 146 9.41 -11.42 27.00
CA ASN A 146 8.00 -11.52 27.40
C ASN A 146 7.50 -10.43 28.36
N SER A 147 8.34 -9.46 28.75
CA SER A 147 7.85 -8.26 29.43
C SER A 147 7.01 -7.39 28.50
N ASP A 148 6.12 -6.58 29.06
CA ASP A 148 5.30 -5.68 28.24
C ASP A 148 6.16 -4.73 27.39
N THR A 149 7.26 -4.22 27.96
CA THR A 149 8.17 -3.34 27.24
C THR A 149 8.83 -4.03 26.04
N PHE A 150 9.25 -5.28 26.23
CA PHE A 150 9.78 -6.13 25.16
C PHE A 150 8.74 -6.37 24.05
N LEU A 151 7.50 -6.70 24.42
CA LEU A 151 6.45 -7.03 23.43
C LEU A 151 6.02 -5.82 22.60
N VAL A 152 6.00 -4.61 23.18
CA VAL A 152 5.78 -3.36 22.42
C VAL A 152 6.88 -3.14 21.38
N ILE A 153 8.16 -3.30 21.78
CA ILE A 153 9.29 -3.19 20.83
C ILE A 153 9.18 -4.27 19.76
N LEU A 154 8.81 -5.49 20.14
CA LEU A 154 8.66 -6.60 19.21
C LEU A 154 7.61 -6.28 18.14
N VAL A 155 6.46 -5.71 18.51
CA VAL A 155 5.45 -5.26 17.54
C VAL A 155 6.06 -4.27 16.54
N ASN A 156 6.83 -3.28 17.02
CA ASN A 156 7.47 -2.29 16.16
C ASN A 156 8.54 -2.90 15.25
N VAL A 157 9.30 -3.90 15.74
CA VAL A 157 10.29 -4.65 14.94
C VAL A 157 9.62 -5.48 13.85
N LEU A 158 8.57 -6.23 14.19
CA LEU A 158 7.83 -7.03 13.21
C LEU A 158 7.22 -6.14 12.13
N SER A 159 6.66 -5.00 12.53
CA SER A 159 6.11 -4.00 11.63
C SER A 159 7.17 -3.42 10.69
N LEU A 160 8.31 -2.97 11.21
CA LEU A 160 9.41 -2.41 10.42
C LEU A 160 9.99 -3.45 9.44
N LYS A 161 10.14 -4.71 9.88
CA LYS A 161 10.60 -5.80 9.01
C LYS A 161 9.58 -6.12 7.93
N LEU A 162 8.29 -6.23 8.26
CA LEU A 162 7.26 -6.41 7.25
C LEU A 162 7.23 -5.23 6.27
N LEU A 163 7.36 -3.98 6.73
CA LEU A 163 7.48 -2.83 5.84
C LEU A 163 8.70 -2.97 4.91
N ARG A 164 9.88 -3.30 5.46
CA ARG A 164 11.12 -3.44 4.68
C ARG A 164 11.04 -4.56 3.62
N TYR A 165 10.38 -5.68 3.94
CA TYR A 165 10.27 -6.84 3.03
C TYR A 165 8.98 -6.89 2.20
N SER A 166 7.94 -6.16 2.59
CA SER A 166 6.72 -5.94 1.80
C SER A 166 7.00 -5.03 0.64
N THR A 167 7.79 -3.99 0.90
CA THR A 167 8.10 -2.99 -0.09
C THR A 167 9.07 -3.55 -1.09
N THR A 168 10.17 -4.19 -0.67
CA THR A 168 11.38 -4.14 -1.51
C THR A 168 11.41 -2.78 -2.20
N PHE A 169 11.82 -1.74 -1.46
CA PHE A 169 12.66 -0.72 -2.08
C PHE A 169 13.78 -1.46 -2.81
N SER A 170 13.50 -2.06 -3.96
CA SER A 170 14.55 -2.32 -4.89
C SER A 170 14.88 -0.90 -5.27
N ASP A 171 16.10 -0.48 -4.94
CA ASP A 171 16.67 0.71 -5.54
C ASP A 171 16.37 0.68 -7.04
N LYS A 172 16.28 -0.51 -7.65
CA LYS A 172 15.68 -0.79 -8.95
C LYS A 172 14.27 -0.19 -9.17
N PHE A 173 13.22 -0.55 -8.43
CA PHE A 173 11.86 -0.01 -8.60
C PHE A 173 11.81 1.50 -8.31
N SER A 174 12.45 1.94 -7.22
CA SER A 174 12.50 3.36 -6.86
C SER A 174 13.27 4.20 -7.89
N ASN A 175 14.40 3.70 -8.41
CA ASN A 175 15.19 4.38 -9.46
C ASN A 175 14.49 4.30 -10.82
N GLN A 176 13.92 3.15 -11.20
CA GLN A 176 13.10 3.01 -12.41
C GLN A 176 11.88 3.95 -12.37
N MET A 177 11.29 4.14 -11.18
CA MET A 177 10.19 5.09 -11.01
C MET A 177 10.66 6.55 -11.04
N LYS A 178 11.83 6.87 -10.49
CA LYS A 178 12.47 8.20 -10.62
C LYS A 178 12.79 8.53 -12.09
N ASP A 179 13.35 7.58 -12.82
CA ASP A 179 13.64 7.72 -14.25
C ASP A 179 12.36 7.95 -15.05
N PHE A 180 11.29 7.19 -14.75
CA PHE A 180 9.97 7.40 -15.36
C PHE A 180 9.36 8.77 -15.03
N LYS A 181 9.53 9.28 -13.79
CA LYS A 181 9.04 10.61 -13.38
C LYS A 181 9.73 11.75 -14.14
N SER A 182 10.99 11.59 -14.51
CA SER A 182 11.75 12.62 -15.24
C SER A 182 11.27 12.87 -16.67
N ASN A 183 10.50 11.94 -17.25
CA ASN A 183 10.07 12.00 -18.63
C ASN A 183 8.73 12.76 -18.78
N LYS A 184 8.77 13.98 -19.35
CA LYS A 184 7.64 14.93 -19.38
C LYS A 184 6.52 14.59 -20.38
N ASN A 185 6.80 13.75 -21.40
CA ASN A 185 5.84 13.37 -22.44
C ASN A 185 5.68 11.84 -22.48
N LYS A 186 4.85 11.33 -21.58
CA LYS A 186 4.59 9.89 -21.44
C LYS A 186 3.60 9.46 -22.53
N ASN A 187 4.06 8.70 -23.50
CA ASN A 187 3.19 8.15 -24.54
C ASN A 187 2.73 6.72 -24.18
N LYS A 188 1.79 6.16 -24.96
CA LYS A 188 1.25 4.78 -24.79
C LYS A 188 2.34 3.69 -24.68
N LYS A 189 3.48 3.87 -25.35
CA LYS A 189 4.60 2.93 -25.32
C LYS A 189 5.36 3.03 -24.00
N ASP A 190 5.52 4.23 -23.45
CA ASP A 190 6.23 4.45 -22.18
C ASP A 190 5.44 3.93 -20.98
N ILE A 191 4.12 4.12 -20.98
CA ILE A 191 3.23 3.56 -19.94
C ILE A 191 3.18 2.03 -20.04
N LYS A 192 3.07 1.49 -21.27
CA LYS A 192 3.10 0.05 -21.48
C LYS A 192 4.44 -0.56 -21.07
N ALA A 193 5.56 0.10 -21.36
CA ALA A 193 6.89 -0.30 -20.92
C ALA A 193 7.02 -0.22 -19.39
N LEU A 194 6.50 0.81 -18.72
CA LEU A 194 6.46 0.84 -17.26
C LEU A 194 5.66 -0.35 -16.69
N ILE A 195 4.49 -0.66 -17.27
CA ILE A 195 3.67 -1.79 -16.82
C ILE A 195 4.39 -3.11 -17.05
N THR A 196 4.91 -3.35 -18.25
CA THR A 196 5.50 -4.64 -18.65
C THR A 196 6.91 -4.85 -18.12
N ASP A 197 7.71 -3.79 -17.96
CA ASP A 197 9.14 -3.88 -17.68
C ASP A 197 9.49 -3.46 -16.24
N VAL A 198 8.58 -2.79 -15.54
CA VAL A 198 8.79 -2.30 -14.16
C VAL A 198 7.72 -2.82 -13.20
N VAL A 199 6.44 -2.59 -13.45
CA VAL A 199 5.39 -2.91 -12.46
C VAL A 199 5.10 -4.41 -12.39
N LEU A 200 4.78 -5.07 -13.51
CA LEU A 200 4.48 -6.51 -13.54
C LEU A 200 5.67 -7.39 -13.12
N PRO A 201 6.92 -7.11 -13.55
CA PRO A 201 8.08 -7.89 -13.10
C PRO A 201 8.41 -7.66 -11.62
N ASN A 202 8.26 -6.45 -11.06
CA ASN A 202 8.48 -6.28 -9.62
C ASN A 202 7.34 -6.86 -8.74
N ILE A 203 6.16 -7.07 -9.33
CA ILE A 203 5.05 -7.81 -8.69
C ILE A 203 5.33 -9.33 -8.67
N ASN A 204 5.87 -9.89 -9.76
CA ASN A 204 6.06 -11.35 -9.90
C ASN A 204 7.48 -11.87 -9.61
N ASP A 205 8.51 -11.08 -9.86
CA ASP A 205 9.93 -11.42 -9.71
C ASP A 205 10.56 -10.50 -8.66
N ASN A 206 10.24 -10.73 -7.40
CA ASN A 206 11.22 -10.39 -6.38
C ASN A 206 12.31 -11.45 -6.44
N GLU A 207 13.37 -11.24 -7.25
CA GLU A 207 14.62 -12.02 -7.26
C GLU A 207 15.21 -12.21 -5.82
N ILE A 208 14.71 -11.45 -4.85
CA ILE A 208 15.07 -11.42 -3.44
C ILE A 208 14.27 -12.43 -2.57
N LYS A 209 13.03 -12.81 -2.94
CA LYS A 209 12.16 -13.69 -2.15
C LYS A 209 12.31 -15.17 -2.53
N THR A 210 13.56 -15.60 -2.68
CA THR A 210 13.90 -17.01 -2.94
C THR A 210 13.27 -17.94 -1.89
N PRO A 211 13.04 -19.23 -2.19
CA PRO A 211 12.57 -20.18 -1.19
C PRO A 211 13.43 -20.20 0.09
N LEU A 212 14.75 -20.06 -0.03
CA LEU A 212 15.66 -19.97 1.11
C LEU A 212 15.40 -18.72 1.97
N PHE A 213 15.16 -17.57 1.32
CA PHE A 213 14.78 -16.35 2.02
C PHE A 213 13.42 -16.48 2.71
N LYS A 214 12.41 -17.02 2.02
CA LYS A 214 11.07 -17.28 2.59
C LYS A 214 11.18 -18.19 3.81
N LYS A 215 11.97 -19.25 3.75
CA LYS A 215 12.24 -20.09 4.92
C LYS A 215 12.88 -19.30 6.08
N ALA A 216 13.99 -18.62 5.84
CA ALA A 216 14.71 -17.86 6.86
C ALA A 216 13.85 -16.75 7.50
N ILE A 217 13.01 -16.08 6.71
CA ILE A 217 12.15 -15.02 7.23
C ILE A 217 11.01 -15.59 8.08
N ASN A 218 10.50 -16.78 7.76
CA ASN A 218 9.48 -17.44 8.58
C ASN A 218 10.03 -17.97 9.90
N GLU A 219 11.27 -18.46 9.91
CA GLU A 219 11.99 -18.82 11.16
C GLU A 219 12.11 -17.63 12.11
N PHE A 220 12.17 -16.40 11.58
CA PHE A 220 12.08 -15.18 12.38
C PHE A 220 10.64 -14.82 12.77
N PHE A 221 9.70 -14.75 11.82
CA PHE A 221 8.35 -14.23 12.11
C PHE A 221 7.49 -15.14 12.97
N LEU A 222 7.48 -16.45 12.70
CA LEU A 222 6.51 -17.37 13.32
C LEU A 222 6.66 -17.46 14.85
N PRO A 223 7.86 -17.67 15.42
CA PRO A 223 8.01 -17.72 16.88
C PRO A 223 7.65 -16.39 17.56
N ASN A 224 7.98 -15.26 16.92
CA ASN A 224 7.67 -13.94 17.46
C ASN A 224 6.17 -13.61 17.38
N ILE A 225 5.46 -14.07 16.35
CA ILE A 225 4.00 -13.97 16.24
C ILE A 225 3.33 -14.85 17.29
N GLU A 226 3.79 -16.09 17.45
CA GLU A 226 3.32 -17.00 18.49
C GLU A 226 3.46 -16.36 19.87
N LEU A 227 4.61 -15.75 20.15
CA LEU A 227 4.84 -15.06 21.41
C LEU A 227 3.86 -13.92 21.68
N LEU A 228 3.60 -13.06 20.68
CA LEU A 228 2.57 -12.02 20.82
C LEU A 228 1.17 -12.62 21.03
N LYS A 229 0.90 -13.77 20.41
CA LYS A 229 -0.41 -14.45 20.44
C LYS A 229 -0.76 -14.97 21.83
N GLU A 230 0.23 -15.33 22.65
CA GLU A 230 0.04 -15.83 24.03
C GLU A 230 -0.59 -14.82 24.98
N THR A 231 -0.56 -13.53 24.64
CA THR A 231 -1.11 -12.47 25.50
C THR A 231 -2.44 -11.94 24.95
N GLN A 232 -3.37 -11.61 25.85
CA GLN A 232 -4.64 -10.99 25.43
C GLN A 232 -4.44 -9.62 24.76
N LYS A 233 -3.45 -8.84 25.23
CA LYS A 233 -3.15 -7.48 24.73
C LYS A 233 -2.64 -7.49 23.28
N TYR A 234 -1.79 -8.44 22.91
CA TYR A 234 -1.15 -8.48 21.59
C TYR A 234 -1.76 -9.52 20.64
N SER A 235 -2.70 -10.35 21.09
CA SER A 235 -3.30 -11.43 20.28
C SER A 235 -3.86 -10.96 18.93
N LYS A 236 -4.52 -9.79 18.89
CA LYS A 236 -5.11 -9.25 17.66
C LYS A 236 -4.06 -8.75 16.67
N VAL A 237 -2.97 -8.13 17.13
CA VAL A 237 -1.88 -7.69 16.24
C VAL A 237 -1.06 -8.88 15.76
N ALA A 238 -0.92 -9.93 16.58
CA ALA A 238 -0.32 -11.20 16.19
C ALA A 238 -1.07 -11.86 15.02
N ASP A 239 -2.41 -11.97 15.11
CA ASP A 239 -3.25 -12.46 14.00
C ASP A 239 -3.05 -11.62 12.74
N TYR A 240 -2.99 -10.30 12.91
CA TYR A 240 -2.82 -9.40 11.78
C TYR A 240 -1.44 -9.55 11.12
N PHE A 241 -0.34 -9.67 11.89
CA PHE A 241 0.98 -9.95 11.35
C PHE A 241 1.05 -11.31 10.65
N PHE A 242 0.38 -12.33 11.21
CA PHE A 242 0.27 -13.63 10.57
C PHE A 242 -0.30 -13.50 9.15
N VAL A 243 -1.36 -12.70 8.99
CA VAL A 243 -2.02 -12.44 7.71
C VAL A 243 -1.19 -11.51 6.81
N LEU A 244 -0.54 -10.47 7.36
CA LEU A 244 0.28 -9.56 6.57
C LEU A 244 1.43 -10.28 5.85
N ARG A 245 1.95 -11.39 6.38
CA ARG A 245 2.94 -12.19 5.64
C ARG A 245 2.42 -12.68 4.29
N TYR A 246 1.13 -13.04 4.18
CA TYR A 246 0.51 -13.40 2.91
C TYR A 246 0.40 -12.18 1.97
N ILE A 247 -0.07 -11.05 2.51
CA ILE A 247 -0.14 -9.76 1.79
C ILE A 247 1.23 -9.26 1.36
N CYS A 248 2.31 -9.71 1.99
CA CYS A 248 3.67 -9.32 1.63
C CYS A 248 4.38 -10.41 0.80
N ASP A 249 3.71 -11.52 0.47
CA ASP A 249 4.32 -12.72 -0.14
C ASP A 249 5.59 -13.20 0.59
N LEU A 250 5.53 -13.25 1.92
CA LEU A 250 6.62 -13.68 2.79
C LEU A 250 6.37 -15.05 3.40
N VAL A 251 5.33 -15.76 2.98
CA VAL A 251 5.00 -17.10 3.48
C VAL A 251 5.86 -18.15 2.79
N ASP A 252 6.33 -19.13 3.55
CA ASP A 252 7.08 -20.29 3.04
C ASP A 252 6.09 -21.37 2.60
N ASN A 253 5.57 -21.23 1.39
CA ASN A 253 4.66 -22.17 0.73
C ASN A 253 4.94 -22.25 -0.78
N ASP A 254 4.28 -23.20 -1.44
CA ASP A 254 4.44 -23.45 -2.88
C ASP A 254 3.52 -22.57 -3.75
N GLU A 255 2.82 -21.61 -3.15
CA GLU A 255 1.86 -20.75 -3.85
C GLU A 255 2.54 -19.56 -4.52
N ASP A 256 1.98 -19.10 -5.64
CA ASP A 256 2.45 -17.88 -6.31
C ASP A 256 2.03 -16.61 -5.55
N PHE A 257 2.63 -15.48 -5.95
CA PHE A 257 2.36 -14.18 -5.36
C PHE A 257 0.86 -13.83 -5.38
N ALA A 258 0.19 -14.02 -6.52
CA ALA A 258 -1.21 -13.63 -6.68
C ALA A 258 -2.14 -14.45 -5.78
N THR A 259 -1.85 -15.74 -5.64
CA THR A 259 -2.58 -16.65 -4.77
C THR A 259 -2.35 -16.30 -3.31
N ASN A 260 -1.11 -16.00 -2.90
CA ASN A 260 -0.80 -15.53 -1.56
C ASN A 260 -1.51 -14.21 -1.22
N GLN A 261 -1.54 -13.24 -2.14
CA GLN A 261 -2.33 -12.01 -1.97
C GLN A 261 -3.81 -12.33 -1.74
N LEU A 262 -4.41 -13.17 -2.59
CA LEU A 262 -5.83 -13.52 -2.50
C LEU A 262 -6.16 -14.17 -1.15
N ILE A 263 -5.32 -15.10 -0.69
CA ILE A 263 -5.44 -15.72 0.64
C ILE A 263 -5.36 -14.64 1.72
N GLY A 264 -4.35 -13.77 1.66
CA GLY A 264 -4.17 -12.67 2.60
C GLY A 264 -5.40 -11.77 2.69
N TYR A 265 -5.96 -11.32 1.56
CA TYR A 265 -7.15 -10.47 1.54
C TYR A 265 -8.36 -11.18 2.16
N LYS A 266 -8.57 -12.46 1.85
CA LYS A 266 -9.67 -13.24 2.43
C LYS A 266 -9.54 -13.31 3.96
N LEU A 267 -8.34 -13.57 4.45
CA LEU A 267 -8.05 -13.60 5.90
C LEU A 267 -8.23 -12.23 6.54
N ILE A 268 -7.84 -11.13 5.88
CA ILE A 268 -8.12 -9.76 6.35
C ILE A 268 -9.64 -9.54 6.52
N TYR A 269 -10.45 -9.93 5.53
CA TYR A 269 -11.90 -9.80 5.63
C TYR A 269 -12.47 -10.60 6.81
N ASP A 270 -12.00 -11.83 7.02
CA ASP A 270 -12.46 -12.66 8.13
C ASP A 270 -12.01 -12.13 9.49
N LEU A 271 -10.78 -11.60 9.60
CA LEU A 271 -10.32 -10.89 10.80
C LEU A 271 -11.14 -9.63 11.08
N ALA A 272 -11.49 -8.86 10.06
CA ALA A 272 -12.32 -7.66 10.21
C ALA A 272 -13.73 -8.01 10.71
N ARG A 273 -14.32 -9.13 10.24
CA ARG A 273 -15.64 -9.63 10.70
C ARG A 273 -15.68 -9.97 12.18
N ILE A 274 -14.55 -10.36 12.76
CA ILE A 274 -14.41 -10.63 14.20
C ILE A 274 -13.84 -9.43 14.97
N ASN A 275 -13.96 -8.22 14.42
CA ASN A 275 -13.55 -6.96 15.05
C ASN A 275 -12.04 -6.91 15.39
N ASN A 276 -11.19 -7.41 14.49
CA ASN A 276 -9.76 -7.13 14.54
C ASN A 276 -9.52 -5.68 14.04
N PRO A 277 -9.04 -4.76 14.91
CA PRO A 277 -8.93 -3.34 14.55
C PRO A 277 -7.90 -3.08 13.44
N TYR A 278 -6.84 -3.89 13.36
CA TYR A 278 -5.80 -3.73 12.34
C TYR A 278 -6.32 -4.15 10.96
N ALA A 279 -7.10 -5.23 10.90
CA ALA A 279 -7.72 -5.66 9.65
C ALA A 279 -8.80 -4.66 9.17
N ILE A 280 -9.55 -4.05 10.09
CA ILE A 280 -10.49 -2.98 9.75
C ILE A 280 -9.74 -1.77 9.18
N HIS A 281 -8.69 -1.31 9.86
CA HIS A 281 -7.84 -0.20 9.39
C HIS A 281 -7.20 -0.49 8.03
N PHE A 282 -6.76 -1.72 7.79
CA PHE A 282 -6.26 -2.14 6.48
C PHE A 282 -7.32 -1.92 5.38
N LEU A 283 -8.55 -2.41 5.59
CA LEU A 283 -9.64 -2.26 4.62
C LEU A 283 -10.04 -0.80 4.41
N GLU A 284 -10.03 0.02 5.46
CA GLU A 284 -10.26 1.47 5.36
C GLU A 284 -9.16 2.17 4.56
N THR A 285 -7.90 1.78 4.78
CA THR A 285 -6.74 2.31 4.04
C THR A 285 -6.81 1.94 2.57
N VAL A 286 -7.11 0.67 2.24
CA VAL A 286 -7.28 0.22 0.86
C VAL A 286 -8.45 0.95 0.19
N LYS A 287 -9.60 1.09 0.87
CA LYS A 287 -10.74 1.89 0.36
C LYS A 287 -10.38 3.35 0.14
N LYS A 288 -9.53 3.93 0.99
CA LYS A 288 -9.07 5.31 0.83
C LYS A 288 -8.19 5.42 -0.40
N VAL A 289 -7.24 4.50 -0.60
CA VAL A 289 -6.39 4.40 -1.80
C VAL A 289 -7.23 4.24 -3.06
N HIS A 290 -8.26 3.39 -3.02
CA HIS A 290 -9.28 3.27 -4.08
C HIS A 290 -10.18 4.50 -4.23
N LYS A 291 -9.93 5.62 -3.54
CA LYS A 291 -10.64 6.90 -3.71
C LYS A 291 -9.69 8.07 -4.04
N LEU A 292 -8.37 7.81 -4.16
CA LEU A 292 -7.34 8.83 -4.43
C LEU A 292 -7.12 9.03 -5.92
#